data_AF-A0A368X9Y5-F1
#
_entry.id   AF-A0A368X9Y5-F1
#
_cell.length_a   1.000
_cell.length_b   1.000
_cell.length_c   1.000
_cell.angle_alpha   90.00
_cell.angle_beta   90.00
_cell.angle_gamma   90.00
#
_symmetry.space_group_name_H-M   'P 1'
#
loop_
_entity.id
_entity.type
_entity.pdbx_description
1 polymer ?
#
loop_
_entity_poly.entity_id
_entity_poly.type
_entity_poly.pdbx_seq_one_letter_code
_entity_poly.pdbx_strand_id
1 'polypeptide(L)'
;MSDLKALLGAFLYAWLPEAENPHRPGPKFRPTLVVDVDPEARQICLAYGTSQKTDRNGRGEITFASDEIDGLTKDTKFCLGTTYWIPVSTKFLCKNQSAKKLSVIGQIPSRRTQELHMRLQEIG
;
A
#
# COMPACT_ATOMS: atom_id res chain seq x y z
N MET A 1 -13.47 16.46 3.46
CA MET A 1 -12.42 16.26 2.43
C MET A 1 -11.03 15.97 3.04
N SER A 2 -10.85 16.04 4.37
CA SER A 2 -9.57 15.85 5.08
C SER A 2 -9.10 14.40 5.22
N ASP A 3 -10.01 13.43 5.32
CA ASP A 3 -9.66 12.12 5.89
C ASP A 3 -8.88 11.21 4.93
N LEU A 4 -9.10 11.34 3.62
CA LEU A 4 -8.37 10.54 2.63
C LEU A 4 -6.90 10.96 2.52
N LYS A 5 -6.61 12.26 2.64
CA LYS A 5 -5.22 12.75 2.62
C LYS A 5 -4.39 12.22 3.78
N ALA A 6 -5.02 11.92 4.92
CA ALA A 6 -4.35 11.29 6.06
C ALA A 6 -3.91 9.83 5.79
N LEU A 7 -4.41 9.21 4.71
CA LEU A 7 -3.94 7.89 4.29
C LEU A 7 -2.66 7.94 3.46
N LEU A 8 -2.22 9.11 2.98
CA LEU A 8 -0.98 9.18 2.22
C LEU A 8 0.20 8.73 3.08
N GLY A 9 0.98 7.76 2.61
CA GLY A 9 2.06 7.14 3.39
C GLY A 9 1.60 6.07 4.38
N ALA A 10 0.31 5.75 4.43
CA ALA A 10 -0.22 4.69 5.27
C ALA A 10 0.09 3.31 4.71
N PHE A 11 0.40 2.38 5.61
CA PHE A 11 0.39 0.96 5.33
C PHE A 11 -0.98 0.39 5.67
N LEU A 12 -1.56 -0.37 4.74
CA LEU A 12 -2.81 -1.07 4.95
C LEU A 12 -2.81 -2.41 4.23
N TYR A 13 -3.68 -3.32 4.67
CA TYR A 13 -3.97 -4.52 3.89
C TYR A 13 -5.10 -4.27 2.89
N ALA A 14 -4.90 -4.73 1.66
CA ALA A 14 -5.89 -4.67 0.59
C ALA A 14 -5.96 -5.96 -0.22
N TRP A 15 -7.15 -6.24 -0.76
CA TRP A 15 -7.37 -7.21 -1.83
C TRP A 15 -6.97 -6.58 -3.16
N LEU A 16 -5.65 -6.44 -3.37
CA LEU A 16 -5.09 -5.73 -4.52
C LEU A 16 -5.54 -6.38 -5.85
N PRO A 17 -6.03 -5.62 -6.84
CA PRO A 17 -6.46 -6.17 -8.12
C PRO A 17 -5.36 -6.93 -8.87
N GLU A 18 -5.78 -7.74 -9.84
CA GLU A 18 -4.91 -8.28 -10.88
C GLU A 18 -4.98 -7.36 -12.11
N ALA A 19 -3.90 -7.31 -12.91
CA ALA A 19 -3.80 -6.39 -14.05
C ALA A 19 -4.92 -6.60 -15.08
N GLU A 20 -5.37 -7.84 -15.25
CA GLU A 20 -6.44 -8.24 -16.15
C GLU A 20 -7.83 -7.84 -15.63
N ASN A 21 -7.96 -7.53 -14.34
CA ASN A 21 -9.24 -7.23 -13.68
C ASN A 21 -9.10 -6.09 -12.65
N PRO A 22 -8.76 -4.85 -13.08
CA PRO A 22 -8.44 -3.74 -12.16
C PRO A 22 -9.61 -3.30 -11.27
N HIS A 23 -10.85 -3.64 -11.66
CA HIS A 23 -12.07 -3.29 -10.93
C HIS A 23 -12.55 -4.37 -9.96
N ARG A 24 -11.82 -5.49 -9.83
CA ARG A 24 -12.18 -6.59 -8.93
C ARG A 24 -11.14 -6.73 -7.82
N PRO A 25 -11.57 -6.96 -6.57
CA PRO A 25 -10.65 -7.37 -5.51
C PRO A 25 -9.87 -8.60 -5.96
N GLY A 26 -8.55 -8.55 -5.84
CA GLY A 26 -7.72 -9.70 -6.21
C GLY A 26 -7.81 -10.82 -5.16
N PRO A 27 -7.19 -11.98 -5.44
CA PRO A 27 -7.40 -13.20 -4.66
C PRO A 27 -6.65 -13.22 -3.32
N LYS A 28 -5.80 -12.23 -3.02
CA LYS A 28 -4.98 -12.22 -1.79
C LYS A 28 -5.03 -10.88 -1.08
N PHE A 29 -5.28 -10.94 0.23
CA PHE A 29 -5.22 -9.80 1.13
C PHE A 29 -3.78 -9.58 1.56
N ARG A 30 -3.17 -8.48 1.12
CA ARG A 30 -1.72 -8.24 1.25
C ARG A 30 -1.43 -6.87 1.82
N PRO A 31 -0.28 -6.68 2.49
CA PRO A 31 0.20 -5.36 2.83
C PRO A 31 0.45 -4.53 1.57
N THR A 32 0.08 -3.26 1.62
CA THR A 32 0.22 -2.26 0.55
C THR A 32 0.59 -0.91 1.17
N LEU A 33 1.20 -0.05 0.36
CA LEU A 33 1.55 1.32 0.74
C LEU A 33 0.71 2.30 -0.08
N VAL A 34 0.02 3.23 0.59
CA VAL A 34 -0.73 4.30 -0.08
C VAL A 34 0.27 5.36 -0.57
N VAL A 35 0.41 5.48 -1.88
CA VAL A 35 1.36 6.40 -2.52
C VAL A 35 0.70 7.65 -3.11
N ASP A 36 -0.62 7.61 -3.32
CA ASP A 36 -1.40 8.75 -3.77
C ASP A 36 -2.88 8.60 -3.39
N VAL A 37 -3.64 9.69 -3.43
CA VAL A 37 -5.06 9.73 -3.08
C VAL A 37 -5.84 10.66 -4.01
N ASP A 38 -7.04 10.25 -4.40
CA ASP A 38 -8.00 11.08 -5.13
C ASP A 38 -9.26 11.24 -4.27
N PRO A 39 -9.38 12.37 -3.54
CA PRO A 39 -10.55 12.63 -2.70
C PRO A 39 -11.85 12.82 -3.48
N GLU A 40 -11.79 13.25 -4.74
CA GLU A 40 -12.96 13.53 -5.58
C GLU A 40 -13.54 12.22 -6.10
N ALA A 41 -12.70 11.35 -6.66
CA ALA A 41 -13.09 10.00 -7.10
C ALA A 41 -13.27 9.00 -5.93
N ARG A 42 -12.89 9.39 -4.71
CA ARG A 42 -12.81 8.52 -3.52
C ARG A 42 -11.95 7.28 -3.78
N GLN A 43 -10.78 7.49 -4.36
CA GLN A 43 -9.83 6.43 -4.67
C GLN A 43 -8.51 6.64 -3.93
N ILE A 44 -7.78 5.56 -3.76
CA ILE A 44 -6.39 5.58 -3.27
C ILE A 44 -5.52 4.76 -4.22
N CYS A 45 -4.29 5.22 -4.40
CA CYS A 45 -3.28 4.54 -5.20
C CYS A 45 -2.39 3.70 -4.27
N LEU A 46 -2.38 2.39 -4.50
CA LEU A 46 -1.65 1.43 -3.68
C LEU A 46 -0.44 0.87 -4.42
N ALA A 47 0.75 0.97 -3.83
CA ALA A 47 1.92 0.22 -4.26
C ALA A 47 1.84 -1.25 -3.78
N TYR A 48 2.17 -2.17 -4.68
CA TYR A 48 2.18 -3.60 -4.44
C TYR A 48 3.23 -4.01 -3.39
N GLY A 49 2.82 -4.78 -2.38
CA GLY A 49 3.72 -5.37 -1.38
C GLY A 49 3.96 -6.88 -1.57
N THR A 50 5.20 -7.32 -1.37
CA THR A 50 5.63 -8.73 -1.43
C THR A 50 6.63 -9.07 -0.34
N SER A 51 6.52 -10.27 0.23
CA SER A 51 7.50 -10.82 1.19
C SER A 51 8.61 -11.63 0.50
N GLN A 52 8.77 -11.47 -0.82
CA GLN A 52 9.78 -12.18 -1.61
C GLN A 52 10.93 -11.24 -1.95
N LYS A 53 12.16 -11.77 -1.95
CA LYS A 53 13.38 -11.03 -2.33
C LYS A 53 13.53 -9.70 -1.57
N THR A 54 13.28 -9.72 -0.26
CA THR A 54 13.30 -8.55 0.62
C THR A 54 14.73 -8.10 0.97
N ASP A 55 15.72 -8.95 0.70
CA ASP A 55 17.17 -8.73 0.84
C ASP A 55 17.75 -7.70 -0.14
N ARG A 56 16.99 -7.32 -1.17
CA ARG A 56 17.43 -6.40 -2.22
C ARG A 56 16.28 -5.56 -2.77
N ASN A 57 16.60 -4.30 -3.05
CA ASN A 57 15.72 -3.35 -3.70
C ASN A 57 16.25 -3.00 -5.10
N GLY A 58 15.38 -3.15 -6.10
CA GLY A 58 15.57 -2.57 -7.42
C GLY A 58 15.10 -1.10 -7.50
N ARG A 59 15.06 -0.59 -8.72
CA ARG A 59 14.56 0.76 -9.03
C ARG A 59 13.10 0.90 -8.58
N GLY A 60 12.81 1.93 -7.77
CA GLY A 60 11.48 2.15 -7.22
C GLY A 60 11.01 1.09 -6.24
N GLU A 61 11.90 0.28 -5.66
CA GLU A 61 11.55 -0.66 -4.60
C GLU A 61 12.06 -0.19 -3.24
N ILE A 62 11.28 -0.45 -2.19
CA ILE A 62 11.67 -0.18 -0.81
C ILE A 62 11.21 -1.33 0.11
N THR A 63 12.11 -1.85 0.93
CA THR A 63 11.81 -2.85 1.95
C THR A 63 11.59 -2.17 3.30
N PHE A 64 10.61 -2.66 4.05
CA PHE A 64 10.45 -2.38 5.47
C PHE A 64 10.53 -3.71 6.22
N ALA A 65 11.32 -3.75 7.30
CA ALA A 65 11.35 -4.91 8.17
C ALA A 65 10.06 -5.02 8.99
N SER A 66 9.67 -6.23 9.40
CA SER A 66 8.42 -6.46 10.13
C SER A 66 8.29 -5.70 11.45
N ASP A 67 9.42 -5.38 12.08
CA ASP A 67 9.49 -4.64 13.34
C ASP A 67 9.50 -3.11 13.17
N GLU A 68 9.57 -2.61 11.92
CA GLU A 68 9.49 -1.17 11.66
C GLU A 68 8.05 -0.65 11.64
N ILE A 69 7.08 -1.51 11.33
CA ILE A 69 5.67 -1.16 11.14
C ILE A 69 4.79 -2.12 11.95
N ASP A 70 4.10 -1.58 12.95
CA ASP A 70 3.13 -2.36 13.73
C ASP A 70 2.09 -3.03 12.79
N GLY A 71 1.94 -4.36 12.89
CA GLY A 71 1.00 -5.12 12.06
C GLY A 71 1.56 -5.67 10.74
N LEU A 72 2.81 -5.34 10.39
CA LEU A 72 3.54 -6.04 9.34
C LEU A 72 4.12 -7.35 9.90
N THR A 73 3.67 -8.51 9.41
CA THR A 73 4.06 -9.81 10.01
C THR A 73 5.34 -10.40 9.44
N LYS A 74 5.84 -9.84 8.34
CA LYS A 74 7.04 -10.26 7.63
C LYS A 74 7.67 -9.05 6.96
N ASP A 75 8.99 -9.05 6.80
CA ASP A 75 9.66 -8.11 5.92
C ASP A 75 8.94 -8.03 4.58
N THR A 76 8.65 -6.82 4.15
CA THR A 76 7.83 -6.58 2.97
C THR A 76 8.48 -5.52 2.13
N LYS A 77 8.68 -5.88 0.86
CA LYS A 77 9.12 -4.99 -0.19
C LYS A 77 7.94 -4.42 -0.92
N PHE A 78 7.93 -3.11 -1.11
CA PHE A 78 6.91 -2.37 -1.84
C PHE A 78 7.48 -1.93 -3.19
N CYS A 79 6.80 -2.29 -4.27
CA CYS A 79 7.16 -1.95 -5.63
C CYS A 79 6.40 -0.69 -6.05
N LEU A 80 7.02 0.48 -5.96
CA LEU A 80 6.40 1.77 -6.23
C LEU A 80 6.08 1.98 -7.72
N GLY A 81 6.76 1.25 -8.61
CA GLY A 81 6.44 1.23 -10.05
C GLY A 81 5.27 0.32 -10.42
N THR A 82 4.67 -0.38 -9.47
CA THR A 82 3.52 -1.26 -9.69
C THR A 82 2.39 -0.86 -8.75
N THR A 83 1.56 0.07 -9.23
CA THR A 83 0.52 0.72 -8.44
C THR A 83 -0.88 0.47 -8.99
N TYR A 84 -1.87 0.50 -8.10
CA TYR A 84 -3.28 0.30 -8.45
C TYR A 84 -4.15 1.36 -7.81
N TRP A 85 -4.90 2.08 -8.64
CA TRP A 85 -5.99 2.93 -8.16
C TRP A 85 -7.20 2.05 -7.82
N ILE A 86 -7.64 2.10 -6.56
CA ILE A 86 -8.79 1.34 -6.09
C ILE A 86 -9.80 2.24 -5.37
N PRO A 87 -11.10 1.90 -5.41
CA PRO A 87 -12.11 2.63 -4.67
C PRO A 87 -11.98 2.36 -3.17
N VAL A 88 -12.17 3.40 -2.37
CA VAL A 88 -12.21 3.31 -0.90
C VAL A 88 -13.50 2.61 -0.49
N SER A 89 -13.43 1.29 -0.38
CA SER A 89 -14.59 0.44 -0.09
C SER A 89 -14.20 -0.80 0.70
N THR A 90 -15.18 -1.35 1.42
CA THR A 90 -15.01 -2.57 2.23
C THR A 90 -14.61 -3.78 1.39
N LYS A 91 -14.99 -3.83 0.10
CA LYS A 91 -14.62 -4.91 -0.82
C LYS A 91 -13.11 -5.04 -1.01
N PHE A 92 -12.38 -3.93 -0.99
CA PHE A 92 -10.93 -3.93 -1.16
C PHE A 92 -10.18 -3.85 0.17
N LEU A 93 -10.71 -3.11 1.16
CA LEU A 93 -9.94 -2.68 2.33
C LEU A 93 -10.31 -3.39 3.65
N CYS A 94 -11.32 -4.26 3.63
CA CYS A 94 -11.70 -5.08 4.77
C CYS A 94 -11.38 -6.55 4.51
N LYS A 95 -10.74 -7.20 5.49
CA LYS A 95 -10.41 -8.64 5.41
C LYS A 95 -11.66 -9.50 5.18
N ASN A 96 -12.73 -9.18 5.89
CA ASN A 96 -14.03 -9.84 5.80
C ASN A 96 -15.10 -8.77 5.57
N GLN A 97 -16.16 -9.09 4.82
CA GLN A 97 -17.24 -8.13 4.52
C GLN A 97 -18.00 -7.66 5.78
N SER A 98 -17.93 -8.42 6.87
CA SER A 98 -18.49 -8.05 8.18
C SER A 98 -17.62 -7.04 8.95
N ALA A 99 -16.35 -6.86 8.57
CA ALA A 99 -15.47 -5.90 9.22
C ALA A 99 -15.83 -4.48 8.75
N LYS A 100 -16.11 -3.60 9.71
CA LYS A 100 -16.46 -2.19 9.47
C LYS A 100 -15.26 -1.24 9.49
N LYS A 101 -14.04 -1.75 9.76
CA LYS A 101 -12.82 -0.94 9.91
C LYS A 101 -11.81 -1.30 8.82
N LEU A 102 -11.24 -0.27 8.19
CA LEU A 102 -10.12 -0.40 7.27
C LEU A 102 -8.93 -1.07 7.98
N SER A 103 -8.25 -1.96 7.28
CA SER A 103 -7.08 -2.68 7.82
C SER A 103 -5.80 -1.84 7.70
N VAL A 104 -5.85 -0.59 8.18
CA VAL A 104 -4.67 0.28 8.30
C VAL A 104 -3.81 -0.26 9.45
N ILE A 105 -2.53 -0.50 9.16
CA ILE A 105 -1.59 -1.10 10.11
C ILE A 105 -0.55 -0.09 10.60
N GLY A 106 -0.19 0.90 9.80
CA GLY A 106 0.77 1.91 10.24
C GLY A 106 0.92 3.07 9.27
N GLN A 107 1.89 3.91 9.57
CA GLN A 107 2.31 5.05 8.74
C GLN A 107 3.79 4.92 8.46
N ILE A 108 4.26 5.49 7.35
CA ILE A 108 5.69 5.56 7.08
C ILE A 108 6.44 6.23 8.25
N PRO A 109 7.47 5.57 8.81
CA PRO A 109 8.32 6.17 9.81
C PRO A 109 9.01 7.40 9.21
N SER A 110 9.04 8.51 9.96
CA SER A 110 9.63 9.77 9.48
C SER A 110 11.07 9.62 8.96
N ARG A 111 11.86 8.73 9.57
CA ARG A 111 13.23 8.39 9.15
C ARG A 111 13.31 7.76 7.75
N ARG A 112 12.22 7.19 7.23
CA ARG A 112 12.14 6.51 5.93
C ARG A 112 11.55 7.40 4.83
N THR A 113 10.98 8.57 5.17
CA THR A 113 10.30 9.46 4.21
C THR A 113 11.24 9.94 3.09
N GLN A 114 12.49 10.28 3.42
CA GLN A 114 13.47 10.70 2.41
C GLN A 114 13.80 9.56 1.43
N GLU A 115 13.99 8.35 1.94
CA GLU A 115 14.24 7.18 1.08
C GLU A 115 13.05 6.89 0.18
N LEU A 116 11.82 6.91 0.70
CA LEU A 116 10.62 6.76 -0.12
C LEU A 116 10.59 7.80 -1.24
N HIS A 117 10.88 9.06 -0.93
CA HIS A 117 10.92 10.11 -1.94
C HIS A 117 11.95 9.84 -3.04
N MET A 118 13.17 9.43 -2.67
CA MET A 118 14.21 9.05 -3.64
C MET A 118 13.74 7.88 -4.53
N ARG A 119 13.12 6.85 -3.95
CA ARG A 119 12.59 5.71 -4.72
C ARG A 119 11.43 6.09 -5.64
N LEU A 120 10.59 7.04 -5.26
CA LEU A 120 9.55 7.59 -6.14
C LEU A 120 10.14 8.37 -7.30
N GLN A 121 11.19 9.17 -7.07
CA GLN A 121 11.89 9.90 -8.14
C GLN A 121 12.56 8.95 -9.13
N GLU A 122 13.02 7.79 -8.68
CA GLU A 122 13.59 6.79 -9.57
C GLU A 122 12.60 6.34 -10.65
N ILE A 123 11.29 6.36 -10.43
CA ILE A 123 10.28 5.86 -11.40
C ILE A 123 9.50 6.96 -12.12
N GLY A 124 9.82 8.22 -11.83
CA GLY A 124 9.27 9.42 -12.50
C GLY A 124 9.99 9.78 -13.78
#